data_AF-A0A3N5FB93-F1
#
_entry.id   AF-A0A3N5FB93-F1
#
_cell.length_a   1.000
_cell.length_b   1.000
_cell.length_c   1.000
_cell.angle_alpha   90.00
_cell.angle_beta   90.00
_cell.angle_gamma   90.00
#
_symmetry.space_group_name_H-M   'P 1'
#
loop_
_entity.id
_entity.type
_entity.pdbx_description
1 polymer ?
#
loop_
_entity_poly.entity_id
_entity_poly.type
_entity_poly.pdbx_seq_one_letter_code
_entity_poly.pdbx_strand_id
1 'polypeptide(L)'
;MPAPHRRVERAEVEQRFNQLAVGAVALKKGNEEGEFFAVVREMDSTGVLLDANHPLCGQDITFEIHLLEVTVPGAVPYRNGAIHAAG
;
A
#
# COMPACT_ATOMS: atom_id res chain seq x y z
N MET A 1 8.45 6.44 -16.42
CA MET A 1 6.99 6.24 -16.54
C MET A 1 6.33 6.91 -15.35
N PRO A 2 5.36 7.82 -15.50
CA PRO A 2 4.60 8.29 -14.36
C PRO A 2 3.63 7.18 -13.93
N ALA A 3 3.54 6.95 -12.63
CA ALA A 3 2.65 5.97 -12.03
C ALA A 3 1.17 6.38 -12.20
N PRO A 4 0.24 5.40 -12.17
CA PRO A 4 -1.11 5.61 -12.71
C PRO A 4 -1.99 6.33 -11.68
N HIS A 5 -1.88 7.65 -11.62
CA HIS A 5 -2.94 8.47 -11.05
C HIS A 5 -4.19 8.28 -11.90
N ARG A 6 -5.30 7.89 -11.26
CA ARG A 6 -6.55 7.68 -11.98
C ARG A 6 -7.69 8.37 -11.25
N ARG A 7 -8.42 9.18 -12.00
CA ARG A 7 -9.69 9.73 -11.54
C ARG A 7 -10.80 8.69 -11.77
N VAL A 8 -11.63 8.49 -10.75
CA VAL A 8 -12.78 7.60 -10.78
C VAL A 8 -14.01 8.32 -10.25
N GLU A 9 -15.20 7.89 -10.65
CA GLU A 9 -16.44 8.47 -10.17
C GLU A 9 -16.62 8.17 -8.69
N ARG A 10 -17.08 9.17 -7.94
CA ARG A 10 -17.26 9.06 -6.50
C ARG A 10 -18.22 7.93 -6.11
N ALA A 11 -19.29 7.75 -6.88
CA ALA A 11 -20.29 6.69 -6.66
C ALA A 11 -19.70 5.27 -6.81
N GLU A 12 -18.77 5.06 -7.74
CA GLU A 12 -18.09 3.76 -7.92
C GLU A 12 -17.25 3.37 -6.69
N VAL A 13 -16.65 4.39 -6.06
CA VAL A 13 -15.78 4.20 -4.89
C VAL A 13 -16.61 4.08 -3.60
N GLU A 14 -17.62 4.92 -3.41
CA GLU A 14 -18.49 4.86 -2.22
C GLU A 14 -19.26 3.53 -2.09
N GLN A 15 -19.58 2.87 -3.21
CA GLN A 15 -20.17 1.53 -3.20
C GLN A 15 -19.23 0.43 -2.67
N ARG A 16 -17.92 0.70 -2.60
CA ARG A 16 -16.89 -0.25 -2.16
C ARG A 16 -16.24 0.10 -0.83
N PHE A 17 -16.41 1.35 -0.35
CA PHE A 17 -15.81 1.84 0.89
C PHE A 17 -16.86 2.54 1.74
N ASN A 18 -17.13 2.00 2.95
CA ASN A 18 -18.12 2.56 3.88
C ASN A 18 -17.74 3.97 4.39
N GLN A 19 -16.46 4.34 4.36
CA GLN A 19 -15.96 5.67 4.65
C GLN A 19 -14.82 6.02 3.70
N LEU A 20 -15.04 7.04 2.87
CA LEU A 20 -14.03 7.54 1.95
C LEU A 20 -13.50 8.89 2.43
N ALA A 21 -12.22 8.94 2.75
CA ALA A 21 -11.52 10.14 3.18
C ALA A 21 -10.19 10.28 2.44
N VAL A 22 -9.72 11.51 2.26
CA VAL A 22 -8.37 11.76 1.75
C VAL A 22 -7.34 11.11 2.68
N GLY A 23 -6.37 10.42 2.09
CA GLY A 23 -5.37 9.61 2.80
C GLY A 23 -5.81 8.17 3.10
N ALA A 24 -7.08 7.81 2.89
CA ALA A 24 -7.53 6.43 3.08
C ALA A 24 -6.89 5.50 2.03
N VAL A 25 -6.56 4.29 2.45
CA VAL A 25 -6.11 3.21 1.58
C VAL A 25 -7.34 2.49 1.03
N ALA A 26 -7.47 2.51 -0.30
CA ALA A 26 -8.50 1.85 -1.06
C ALA A 26 -7.94 0.56 -1.70
N LEU A 27 -8.54 -0.58 -1.40
CA LEU A 27 -8.29 -1.83 -2.12
C LEU A 27 -9.11 -1.84 -3.41
N LYS A 28 -8.44 -1.70 -4.56
CA LYS A 28 -9.09 -1.79 -5.86
C LYS A 28 -8.89 -3.19 -6.44
N LYS A 29 -9.99 -3.84 -6.81
CA LYS A 29 -9.96 -5.03 -7.64
C LYS A 29 -9.72 -4.61 -9.10
N GLY A 30 -8.58 -5.00 -9.64
CA GLY A 30 -8.22 -4.79 -11.04
C GLY A 30 -9.08 -5.64 -11.99
N ASN A 31 -9.04 -5.27 -13.25
CA ASN A 31 -9.88 -5.86 -14.29
C ASN A 31 -9.42 -7.29 -14.61
N GLU A 32 -8.11 -7.55 -14.56
CA GLU A 32 -7.48 -8.85 -14.86
C GLU A 32 -6.20 -9.13 -14.02
N GLU A 33 -5.56 -8.11 -13.42
CA GLU A 33 -4.24 -8.20 -12.75
C GLU A 33 -4.29 -8.40 -11.22
N GLY A 34 -5.45 -8.73 -10.65
CA GLY A 34 -5.61 -8.95 -9.20
C GLY A 34 -5.95 -7.68 -8.41
N GLU A 35 -5.89 -7.79 -7.08
CA GLU A 35 -6.21 -6.70 -6.15
C GLU A 35 -4.96 -5.84 -5.90
N PHE A 36 -5.11 -4.52 -5.99
CA PHE A 36 -4.04 -3.56 -5.72
C PHE A 36 -4.51 -2.44 -4.80
N PHE A 37 -3.59 -1.92 -4.01
CA PHE A 37 -3.85 -0.81 -3.10
C PHE A 37 -3.62 0.53 -3.80
N ALA A 38 -4.48 1.50 -3.53
CA ALA A 38 -4.32 2.88 -3.94
C ALA A 38 -4.70 3.82 -2.79
N VAL A 39 -4.13 5.02 -2.77
CA VAL A 39 -4.46 6.05 -1.78
C VAL A 39 -5.39 7.09 -2.39
N VAL A 40 -6.41 7.50 -1.65
CA VAL A 40 -7.24 8.65 -2.03
C VAL A 40 -6.42 9.94 -1.85
N ARG A 41 -6.01 10.57 -2.94
CA ARG A 41 -5.28 11.85 -2.91
C ARG A 41 -6.21 13.04 -2.76
N GLU A 42 -7.31 13.02 -3.49
CA GLU A 42 -8.25 14.14 -3.56
C GLU A 42 -9.67 13.62 -3.78
N MET A 43 -10.65 14.38 -3.31
CA MET A 43 -12.07 14.09 -3.48
C MET A 43 -12.84 15.39 -3.62
N ASP A 44 -13.74 15.45 -4.59
CA ASP A 44 -14.71 16.53 -4.74
C ASP A 44 -16.14 15.99 -4.90
N SER A 45 -17.07 16.81 -5.39
CA SER A 45 -18.46 16.41 -5.59
C SER A 45 -18.67 15.43 -6.76
N THR A 46 -17.72 15.33 -7.69
CA THR A 46 -17.88 14.56 -8.93
C THR A 46 -16.96 13.35 -9.02
N GLY A 47 -15.81 13.37 -8.35
CA GLY A 47 -14.86 12.27 -8.46
C GLY A 47 -13.77 12.23 -7.39
N VAL A 48 -13.09 11.09 -7.38
CA VAL A 48 -12.02 10.75 -6.45
C VAL A 48 -10.74 10.52 -7.25
N LEU A 49 -9.64 11.12 -6.81
CA LEU A 49 -8.31 10.88 -7.37
C LEU A 49 -7.61 9.79 -6.58
N LEU A 50 -7.32 8.66 -7.24
CA LEU A 50 -6.58 7.55 -6.67
C LEU A 50 -5.13 7.56 -7.13
N ASP A 51 -4.22 7.25 -6.21
CA ASP A 51 -2.78 7.09 -6.46
C ASP A 51 -2.36 5.67 -6.10
N ALA A 52 -1.98 4.90 -7.11
CA ALA A 52 -1.56 3.50 -6.93
C ALA A 52 -0.06 3.37 -6.58
N ASN A 53 0.66 4.47 -6.37
CA ASN A 53 2.00 4.38 -5.80
C ASN A 53 1.95 3.96 -4.34
N HIS A 54 3.04 3.30 -3.91
CA HIS A 54 3.30 3.21 -2.48
C HIS A 54 3.42 4.63 -1.89
N PRO A 55 2.88 4.92 -0.69
CA PRO A 55 2.88 6.27 -0.11
C PRO A 55 4.26 6.92 -0.03
N LEU A 56 5.31 6.12 0.14
CA LEU A 56 6.71 6.56 0.25
C LEU A 56 7.45 6.62 -1.09
N CYS A 57 6.77 6.40 -2.22
CA CYS A 57 7.41 6.42 -3.53
C CYS A 57 8.00 7.81 -3.84
N GLY A 58 9.26 7.83 -4.31
CA GLY A 58 9.97 9.06 -4.68
C GLY A 58 10.40 9.95 -3.50
N GLN A 59 10.22 9.48 -2.26
CA GLN A 59 10.70 10.17 -1.07
C GLN A 59 12.04 9.58 -0.63
N ASP A 60 12.95 10.44 -0.18
CA ASP A 60 14.13 9.97 0.54
C ASP A 60 13.70 9.47 1.91
N ILE A 61 13.93 8.18 2.18
CA ILE A 61 13.60 7.58 3.46
C ILE A 61 14.90 7.43 4.26
N THR A 62 15.00 8.16 5.36
CA THR A 62 16.13 8.05 6.29
C THR A 62 15.75 7.10 7.43
N PHE A 63 16.61 6.13 7.69
CA PHE A 63 16.44 5.18 8.79
C PHE A 63 17.59 5.33 9.77
N GLU A 64 17.26 5.27 11.06
CA GLU A 64 18.24 5.00 12.10
C GLU A 64 18.21 3.49 12.36
N ILE A 65 19.33 2.81 12.08
CA ILE A 65 19.42 1.35 12.17
C ILE A 65 20.27 0.98 13.38
N HIS A 66 19.69 0.16 14.26
CA HIS A 66 20.38 -0.46 15.39
C HIS A 66 20.44 -1.97 15.17
N LEU A 67 21.65 -2.51 15.09
CA LEU A 67 21.84 -3.96 14.96
C LEU A 67 21.67 -4.61 16.34
N LEU A 68 20.62 -5.41 16.50
CA LEU A 68 20.33 -6.08 17.78
C LEU A 68 21.01 -7.45 17.88
N GLU A 69 20.91 -8.27 16.84
CA GLU A 69 21.46 -9.63 16.82
C GLU A 69 21.80 -10.07 15.39
N VAL A 70 22.83 -10.90 15.25
CA VAL A 70 23.16 -11.61 14.00
C VAL A 70 23.27 -13.09 14.34
N THR A 71 22.57 -13.94 13.57
CA THR A 71 22.56 -15.39 13.78
C THR A 71 22.86 -16.14 12.49
N VAL A 72 23.22 -17.42 12.61
CA VAL A 72 23.47 -18.30 11.46
C VAL A 72 22.16 -18.89 10.95
N PRO A 73 21.93 -18.93 9.62
CA PRO A 73 20.74 -19.57 9.04
C PRO A 73 20.59 -21.01 9.55
N GLY A 74 19.43 -21.35 10.11
CA GLY A 74 19.14 -22.67 10.68
C GLY A 74 19.20 -22.77 12.21
N ALA A 75 19.70 -21.75 12.91
CA ALA A 75 19.59 -21.66 14.39
C ALA A 75 18.15 -21.38 14.86
N VAL A 76 17.32 -20.84 13.95
CA VAL A 76 15.88 -20.62 14.09
C VAL A 76 15.17 -21.18 12.86
N PRO A 77 13.90 -21.61 12.97
CA PRO A 77 13.17 -22.20 11.84
C PRO A 77 13.07 -21.20 10.69
N TYR A 78 13.78 -21.50 9.60
CA TYR A 78 13.75 -20.74 8.36
C TYR A 78 12.75 -21.40 7.40
N ARG A 79 11.64 -20.74 7.12
CA ARG A 79 10.69 -21.18 6.08
C ARG A 79 10.40 -20.02 5.14
N ASN A 80 10.48 -20.28 3.84
CA ASN A 80 10.09 -19.35 2.76
C ASN A 80 10.75 -17.95 2.84
N GLY A 81 11.99 -17.84 3.34
CA GLY A 81 12.70 -16.57 3.38
C GLY A 81 12.42 -15.68 4.60
N ALA A 82 11.58 -16.13 5.52
CA ALA A 82 11.29 -15.42 6.77
C ALA A 82 11.85 -16.18 7.98
N ILE A 83 12.40 -15.42 8.93
CA ILE A 83 12.76 -15.92 10.25
C ILE A 83 11.51 -15.88 11.12
N HIS A 84 11.11 -17.01 11.70
CA HIS A 84 10.05 -17.07 12.70
C HIS A 84 10.66 -16.83 14.09
N ALA A 85 10.64 -15.57 14.56
CA ALA A 85 10.75 -15.30 15.99
C ALA A 85 9.36 -15.49 16.62
N ALA A 86 9.28 -16.19 17.76
CA ALA A 86 8.07 -16.18 18.58
C ALA A 86 7.87 -14.73 19.07
N GLY A 87 6.76 -14.10 18.65
CA GLY A 87 6.43 -12.72 18.99
C GLY A 87 6.15 -12.51 20.47
#